data_AF-A0A9X3T1T8-F1
#
_entry.id   AF-A0A9X3T1T8-F1
#
_cell.length_a   1.000
_cell.length_b   1.000
_cell.length_c   1.000
_cell.angle_alpha   90.00
_cell.angle_beta   90.00
_cell.angle_gamma   90.00
#
_symmetry.space_group_name_H-M   'P 1'
#
loop_
_entity.id
_entity.type
_entity.pdbx_description
1 polymer ?
#
loop_
_entity_poly.entity_id
_entity_poly.type
_entity_poly.pdbx_seq_one_letter_code
_entity_poly.pdbx_strand_id
1 'polypeptide(L)'
;WDSWLDLAINFPDDRVTEWRLWRWLEKAAPCPDLRFLFLISVEESIKRAEIKGEPFRDPPEVLARRLEFYQGLAREDGWHWLDGTETPEKVFEVIISALDRTTARPTLKT
;
A
#
# COMPACT_ATOMS: atom_id res chain seq x y z
N TRP A 1 -1.29 1.26 6.66
CA TRP A 1 -1.52 -0.05 6.01
C TRP A 1 -0.25 -0.87 5.92
N ASP A 2 0.83 -0.36 5.32
CA ASP A 2 2.09 -1.11 5.17
C ASP A 2 2.69 -1.58 6.51
N SER A 3 2.90 -0.67 7.46
CA SER A 3 3.40 -1.04 8.80
C SER A 3 2.46 -1.97 9.58
N TRP A 4 1.15 -1.90 9.33
CA TRP A 4 0.19 -2.84 9.92
C TRP A 4 0.44 -4.25 9.40
N LEU A 5 0.60 -4.38 8.08
CA LEU A 5 0.84 -5.65 7.41
C LEU A 5 2.20 -6.24 7.81
N ASP A 6 3.24 -5.41 7.89
CA ASP A 6 4.57 -5.83 8.35
C ASP A 6 4.50 -6.45 9.75
N LEU A 7 3.80 -5.81 10.68
CA LEU A 7 3.64 -6.34 12.03
C LEU A 7 2.82 -7.64 12.03
N ALA A 8 1.76 -7.71 11.23
CA ALA A 8 0.91 -8.89 11.13
C ALA A 8 1.62 -10.10 10.48
N ILE A 9 2.57 -9.86 9.57
CA ILE A 9 3.35 -10.91 8.91
C ILE A 9 4.51 -11.35 9.81
N ASN A 10 5.27 -10.41 10.39
CA ASN A 10 6.51 -10.72 11.11
C ASN A 10 6.28 -11.12 12.57
N PHE A 11 5.19 -10.66 13.20
CA PHE A 11 4.89 -10.90 14.62
C PHE A 11 3.44 -11.37 14.82
N PRO A 12 3.02 -12.46 14.16
CA PRO A 12 1.62 -12.91 14.22
C PRO A 12 1.17 -13.29 15.64
N ASP A 13 2.07 -13.88 16.44
CA ASP A 13 1.76 -14.35 17.80
C ASP A 13 1.66 -13.19 18.82
N ASP A 14 2.38 -12.09 18.57
CA ASP A 14 2.36 -10.92 19.44
C ASP A 14 1.05 -10.12 19.33
N ARG A 15 0.32 -10.30 18.22
CA ARG A 15 -0.96 -9.63 17.92
C ARG A 15 -0.87 -8.12 18.15
N VAL A 16 0.24 -7.50 17.70
CA VAL A 16 0.58 -6.09 17.95
C VAL A 16 -0.53 -5.14 17.51
N THR A 17 -1.20 -5.48 16.41
CA THR A 17 -2.31 -4.70 15.84
C THR A 17 -3.55 -4.67 16.72
N GLU A 18 -3.63 -5.51 17.75
CA GLU A 18 -4.72 -5.53 18.73
C GLU A 18 -4.42 -4.73 20.00
N TRP A 19 -3.16 -4.33 20.19
CA TRP A 19 -2.72 -3.63 21.39
C TRP A 19 -3.42 -2.28 21.52
N ARG A 20 -3.70 -1.87 22.76
CA ARG A 20 -4.31 -0.56 23.03
C ARG A 20 -3.48 0.59 22.46
N LEU A 21 -2.16 0.49 22.54
CA LEU A 21 -1.24 1.48 21.99
C LEU A 21 -1.39 1.62 20.47
N TRP A 22 -1.50 0.49 19.77
CA TRP A 22 -1.72 0.48 18.32
C TRP A 22 -3.04 1.16 17.94
N ARG A 23 -4.14 0.86 18.64
CA ARG A 23 -5.43 1.52 18.40
C ARG A 23 -5.40 3.04 18.62
N TRP A 24 -4.59 3.52 19.57
CA TRP A 24 -4.39 4.96 19.75
C TRP A 24 -3.59 5.57 18.62
N LEU A 25 -2.54 4.87 18.16
CA LEU A 25 -1.73 5.29 17.02
C LEU A 25 -2.59 5.40 15.75
N GLU A 26 -3.43 4.40 15.45
CA GLU A 26 -4.33 4.43 14.29
C GLU A 26 -5.29 5.61 14.32
N LYS A 27 -5.83 5.96 15.50
CA LYS A 27 -6.74 7.11 15.66
C LYS A 27 -6.02 8.46 15.50
N ALA A 28 -4.75 8.52 15.91
CA ALA A 28 -3.95 9.74 15.81
C ALA A 28 -3.31 9.90 14.43
N ALA A 29 -3.23 8.83 13.64
CA ALA A 29 -2.64 8.86 12.31
C ALA A 29 -3.50 9.71 11.34
N PRO A 30 -2.89 10.58 10.53
CA PRO A 30 -3.62 11.34 9.53
C PRO A 30 -4.25 10.40 8.49
N CYS A 31 -5.52 10.62 8.19
CA CYS A 31 -6.19 9.93 7.09
C CYS A 31 -5.96 10.73 5.79
N PRO A 32 -5.37 10.12 4.74
CA PRO A 32 -5.17 10.82 3.47
C PRO A 32 -6.48 10.98 2.72
N ASP A 33 -6.63 12.08 1.98
CA ASP A 33 -7.78 12.33 1.09
C ASP A 33 -7.79 11.38 -0.12
N LEU A 34 -6.61 10.96 -0.58
CA LEU A 34 -6.41 10.01 -1.68
C LEU A 34 -5.40 8.94 -1.29
N ARG A 35 -5.66 7.71 -1.73
CA ARG A 35 -4.80 6.55 -1.47
C ARG A 35 -4.47 5.89 -2.79
N PHE A 36 -3.19 5.76 -3.10
CA PHE A 36 -2.71 5.09 -4.31
C PHE A 36 -2.02 3.79 -3.93
N LEU A 37 -2.33 2.73 -4.66
CA LEU A 37 -1.75 1.42 -4.44
C LEU A 37 -1.09 0.92 -5.71
N PHE A 38 0.22 0.75 -5.66
CA PHE A 38 1.01 0.25 -6.77
C PHE A 38 1.15 -1.27 -6.62
N LEU A 39 0.55 -2.02 -7.54
CA LEU A 39 0.68 -3.48 -7.54
C LEU A 39 1.62 -3.92 -8.65
N ILE A 40 2.46 -4.88 -8.31
CA ILE A 40 3.29 -5.66 -9.24
C ILE A 40 3.14 -7.13 -8.90
N SER A 41 3.46 -8.02 -9.84
CA SER A 41 3.47 -9.45 -9.55
C SER A 41 4.63 -9.82 -8.61
N VAL A 42 4.56 -11.02 -8.01
CA VAL A 42 5.65 -11.54 -7.17
C VAL A 42 6.94 -11.66 -7.99
N GLU A 43 6.84 -12.10 -9.24
CA GLU A 43 7.98 -12.26 -10.15
C GLU A 43 8.66 -10.92 -10.42
N GLU A 44 7.89 -9.87 -10.71
CA GLU A 44 8.46 -8.54 -10.94
C GLU A 44 9.04 -7.93 -9.66
N SER A 45 8.46 -8.22 -8.49
CA SER A 45 9.02 -7.83 -7.19
C SER A 45 10.40 -8.46 -6.96
N ILE A 46 10.53 -9.78 -7.16
CA ILE A 46 11.79 -10.52 -7.03
C ILE A 46 12.83 -9.97 -8.00
N LYS A 47 12.47 -9.81 -9.27
CA LYS A 47 13.36 -9.26 -10.31
C LYS A 47 13.88 -7.87 -9.96
N ARG A 48 13.05 -6.97 -9.41
CA ARG A 48 13.48 -5.63 -8.99
C ARG A 48 14.38 -5.67 -7.76
N ALA A 49 14.11 -6.55 -6.81
CA ALA A 49 14.96 -6.76 -5.64
C ALA A 49 16.35 -7.28 -6.03
N GLU A 50 16.42 -8.14 -7.05
CA GLU A 50 17.67 -8.60 -7.66
C GLU A 50 18.50 -7.46 -8.24
N ILE A 51 17.89 -6.63 -9.07
CA ILE A 51 18.55 -5.47 -9.69
C ILE A 51 19.10 -4.50 -8.63
N LYS A 52 18.35 -4.28 -7.56
CA LYS A 52 18.74 -3.39 -6.45
C LYS A 52 19.81 -4.00 -5.53
N GLY A 53 20.06 -5.31 -5.62
CA GLY A 53 20.94 -5.99 -4.68
C GLY A 53 20.38 -5.97 -3.24
N GLU A 54 19.07 -6.08 -3.07
CA GLU A 54 18.45 -6.01 -1.73
C GLU A 54 18.99 -7.13 -0.82
N PRO A 55 19.54 -6.80 0.37
CA PRO A 55 20.22 -7.74 1.25
C PRO A 55 19.26 -8.66 2.02
N PHE A 56 18.03 -8.21 2.23
CA PHE A 56 16.99 -8.94 2.96
C PHE A 56 15.75 -9.04 2.09
N ARG A 57 15.64 -10.13 1.33
CA ARG A 57 14.51 -10.35 0.43
C ARG A 57 13.44 -11.15 1.14
N ASP A 58 12.21 -10.67 1.04
CA ASP A 58 11.06 -11.48 1.41
C ASP A 58 11.01 -12.72 0.50
N PRO A 59 10.74 -13.91 1.04
CA PRO A 59 10.61 -15.10 0.23
C PRO A 59 9.30 -15.05 -0.57
N PRO A 60 9.19 -15.79 -1.70
CA PRO A 60 8.06 -15.69 -2.63
C PRO A 60 6.68 -15.85 -1.97
N GLU A 61 6.56 -16.71 -0.96
CA GLU A 61 5.33 -16.94 -0.21
C GLU A 61 4.89 -15.73 0.61
N VAL A 62 5.84 -14.97 1.16
CA VAL A 62 5.55 -13.73 1.89
C VAL A 62 5.12 -12.65 0.91
N LEU A 63 5.81 -12.54 -0.24
CA LEU A 63 5.42 -11.62 -1.32
C LEU A 63 4.02 -11.93 -1.85
N ALA A 64 3.66 -13.21 -2.02
CA ALA A 64 2.33 -13.62 -2.43
C ALA A 64 1.25 -13.21 -1.41
N ARG A 65 1.52 -13.43 -0.11
CA ARG A 65 0.61 -13.00 0.97
C ARG A 65 0.44 -11.47 1.01
N ARG A 66 1.52 -10.72 0.80
CA ARG A 66 1.45 -9.25 0.69
C ARG A 66 0.61 -8.82 -0.51
N LEU A 67 0.85 -9.43 -1.67
CA LEU A 67 0.11 -9.13 -2.89
C LEU A 67 -1.39 -9.42 -2.71
N GLU A 68 -1.76 -10.55 -2.12
CA GLU A 68 -3.16 -10.89 -1.84
C GLU A 68 -3.83 -9.84 -0.93
N PHE A 69 -3.17 -9.45 0.16
CA PHE A 69 -3.68 -8.41 1.07
C PHE A 69 -3.91 -7.08 0.34
N TYR A 70 -2.94 -6.64 -0.44
CA TYR A 70 -3.02 -5.39 -1.19
C TYR A 70 -4.08 -5.44 -2.30
N GLN A 71 -4.22 -6.58 -2.99
CA GLN A 71 -5.35 -6.80 -3.91
C GLN A 71 -6.70 -6.76 -3.20
N GLY A 72 -6.77 -7.17 -1.92
CA GLY A 72 -7.92 -6.95 -1.05
C GLY A 72 -8.27 -5.47 -0.94
N LEU A 73 -7.30 -4.65 -0.52
CA LEU A 73 -7.47 -3.19 -0.39
C LEU A 73 -7.85 -2.52 -1.72
N ALA A 74 -7.31 -2.98 -2.84
CA ALA A 74 -7.65 -2.45 -4.17
C ALA A 74 -9.13 -2.60 -4.54
N ARG A 75 -9.85 -3.53 -3.89
CA ARG A 75 -11.30 -3.74 -4.10
C ARG A 75 -12.17 -2.89 -3.16
N GLU A 76 -11.57 -2.25 -2.16
CA GLU A 76 -12.27 -1.37 -1.23
C GLU A 76 -12.41 0.05 -1.80
N ASP A 77 -13.48 0.74 -1.42
CA ASP A 77 -13.69 2.13 -1.82
C ASP A 77 -12.59 3.05 -1.29
N GLY A 78 -12.18 4.03 -2.10
CA GLY A 78 -11.19 5.04 -1.74
C GLY A 78 -9.73 4.67 -2.06
N TRP A 79 -9.49 3.53 -2.71
CA TRP A 79 -8.18 3.17 -3.25
C TRP A 79 -8.10 3.36 -4.76
N HIS A 80 -7.06 4.04 -5.21
CA HIS A 80 -6.66 4.12 -6.60
C HIS A 80 -5.56 3.09 -6.87
N TRP A 81 -5.95 1.95 -7.42
CA TRP A 81 -4.96 0.96 -7.86
C TRP A 81 -4.26 1.43 -9.15
N LEU A 82 -2.94 1.26 -9.18
CA LEU A 82 -2.06 1.54 -10.30
C LEU A 82 -1.23 0.30 -10.63
N ASP A 83 -1.04 0.04 -11.92
CA ASP A 83 -0.07 -0.95 -12.38
C ASP A 83 1.35 -0.42 -12.15
N GLY A 84 2.10 -1.05 -11.24
CA GLY A 84 3.47 -0.66 -10.90
C GLY A 84 4.52 -1.08 -11.94
N THR A 85 4.10 -1.73 -13.04
CA THR A 85 4.95 -2.11 -14.17
C THR A 85 4.96 -1.08 -15.30
N GLU A 86 4.03 -0.11 -15.26
CA GLU A 86 3.97 1.02 -16.18
C GLU A 86 5.15 1.97 -16.05
N THR A 87 5.32 2.83 -17.06
CA THR A 87 6.39 3.86 -17.01
C THR A 87 6.07 4.93 -15.96
N PRO A 88 7.09 5.59 -15.38
CA PRO A 88 6.89 6.68 -14.43
C PRO A 88 6.00 7.80 -14.98
N GLU A 89 6.10 8.11 -16.27
CA GLU A 89 5.30 9.15 -16.94
C GLU A 89 3.83 8.76 -16.96
N LYS A 90 3.53 7.49 -17.30
CA LYS A 90 2.15 7.01 -17.35
C LYS A 90 1.50 7.01 -15.97
N VAL A 91 2.24 6.54 -14.97
CA VAL A 91 1.83 6.59 -13.56
C VAL A 91 1.57 8.04 -13.13
N PHE A 92 2.47 8.95 -13.46
CA PHE A 92 2.39 10.36 -13.10
C PHE A 92 1.11 11.00 -13.66
N GLU A 93 0.79 10.77 -14.94
CA GLU A 93 -0.44 11.26 -15.57
C GLU A 93 -1.70 10.82 -14.80
N VAL A 94 -1.75 9.55 -14.36
CA VAL A 94 -2.91 9.02 -13.63
C VAL A 94 -3.04 9.68 -12.25
N ILE A 95 -1.93 9.86 -11.53
CA ILE A 95 -1.93 10.50 -10.21
C ILE A 95 -2.40 11.95 -10.30
N ILE A 96 -1.87 12.72 -11.27
CA ILE A 96 -2.29 14.11 -11.47
C ILE A 96 -3.78 14.19 -11.83
N SER A 97 -4.27 13.32 -12.72
CA SER A 97 -5.70 13.29 -13.05
C SER A 97 -6.59 13.00 -11.84
N ALA A 98 -6.15 12.16 -10.90
CA ALA A 98 -6.88 11.87 -9.67
C ALA A 98 -6.85 13.06 -8.68
N LEU A 99 -5.71 13.75 -8.57
CA LEU A 99 -5.57 14.95 -7.74
C LEU A 99 -6.48 16.09 -8.23
N ASP A 100 -6.51 16.35 -9.53
CA ASP A 100 -7.34 17.42 -10.12
C ASP A 100 -8.84 17.21 -9.90
N ARG A 101 -9.30 15.95 -9.93
CA ARG A 101 -10.71 15.61 -9.61
C ARG A 101 -11.07 15.87 -8.15
N THR A 102 -10.08 15.86 -7.27
CA THR A 102 -10.25 16.02 -5.82
C THR A 102 -10.18 17.48 -5.42
N THR A 103 -9.26 18.26 -5.99
CA THR A 103 -9.17 19.72 -5.77
C THR A 103 -10.38 20.49 -6.32
N ALA A 104 -11.05 19.95 -7.34
CA ALA A 104 -12.29 20.49 -7.87
C ALA A 104 -13.54 20.26 -6.99
N ARG A 105 -13.45 19.44 -5.94
CA ARG A 105 -14.55 19.14 -5.01
C ARG A 105 -14.20 19.77 -3.65
N PRO A 106 -14.92 20.82 -3.17
CA PRO A 106 -14.57 21.43 -1.89
C PRO A 106 -14.72 20.39 -0.79
N THR A 107 -13.65 20.19 -0.02
CA THR A 107 -13.61 19.25 1.10
C THR A 107 -14.62 19.70 2.15
N LEU A 108 -15.84 19.17 2.11
CA LEU A 108 -16.80 19.31 3.19
C LEU A 108 -16.26 18.50 4.38
N LYS A 109 -15.46 19.16 5.23
CA LYS A 109 -15.13 18.64 6.55
C LYS A 109 -16.43 18.62 7.37
N THR A 110 -16.88 17.43 7.76
CA THR A 110 -17.91 17.22 8.79
C THR A 110 -17.25 16.91 10.11
#